data_AF-A0A3D4UMW9-F1
#
_entry.id   AF-A0A3D4UMW9-F1
#
_cell.length_a   1.000
_cell.length_b   1.000
_cell.length_c   1.000
_cell.angle_alpha   90.00
_cell.angle_beta   90.00
_cell.angle_gamma   90.00
#
_symmetry.space_group_name_H-M   'P 1'
#
loop_
_entity.id
_entity.type
_entity.pdbx_description
1 polymer ?
#
loop_
_entity_poly.entity_id
_entity_poly.type
_entity_poly.pdbx_seq_one_letter_code
_entity_poly.pdbx_strand_id
1 'polypeptide(L)'
;EMRMSAADGGQEEAAAAHNPAIRFFRVSNVASMAPTPDVRGVWERCQPPHTSEFSAAAYWFAKSVGAAIDTPIGIIQSDWGGSRIEAWTPERTLRQLGGFDTELDKMEQEIARLAQHPNTDPDDDLDAWYASIAERAVPMNDWVDWTDVHLDETRWQPIEVPGVWDGRLASFDGIAWQRFSFDAPPSWQGRPIELCFDAIDDCDWVWLNGVEVGHTTGSGKWKNDRRYRVPEGVVRAGNNTIAVRILDTKSSGGIRGEVEKTVAIGPDGERISLAGTWRVRPEINLSSLPVRPGSLTGRDVASTLYNAMISPLTPLSIRGVIWYQGEAHRRAPDRYGDQFRAMIDAWREDFRDPELPFYFVQVAPFNSAGDRGEMARLRDLQFQVWQTTPHTGMVPTGDIGDPDDIHPRNKIDVGKRLASWALSETYGLPGFPCRPPVYTGHRINGSTVRIRFDDTQSLTSHGQPLRCFEIAGQDGQFYLAHARIEGSEVVVWSPEVQAPACVRFGHGAGDEPNVFDAISKLPVIPFQTCD
;
A
#
# COMPACT_ATOMS: atom_id res chain seq x y z
N GLU A 1 0.50 -5.50 -11.96
CA GLU A 1 1.53 -5.53 -13.02
C GLU A 1 1.11 -4.75 -14.25
N MET A 2 2.06 -4.16 -14.99
CA MET A 2 1.78 -3.46 -16.25
C MET A 2 1.55 -4.45 -17.39
N ARG A 3 0.45 -4.28 -18.12
CA ARG A 3 0.13 -5.10 -19.31
C ARG A 3 0.97 -4.68 -20.51
N MET A 4 1.25 -5.61 -21.41
CA MET A 4 1.94 -5.33 -22.68
C MET A 4 1.28 -4.18 -23.46
N SER A 5 -0.04 -4.11 -23.51
CA SER A 5 -0.76 -3.03 -24.21
C SER A 5 -0.53 -1.61 -23.65
N ALA A 6 0.00 -1.49 -22.43
CA ALA A 6 0.27 -0.22 -21.76
C ALA A 6 1.77 0.12 -21.64
N ALA A 7 2.66 -0.83 -21.97
CA ALA A 7 4.10 -0.64 -21.93
C ALA A 7 4.63 0.01 -23.21
N ASP A 8 5.81 0.65 -23.14
CA ASP A 8 6.44 1.28 -24.30
C ASP A 8 6.68 0.26 -25.42
N GLY A 9 6.23 0.58 -26.64
CA GLY A 9 6.28 -0.31 -27.81
C GLY A 9 5.46 -1.60 -27.68
N GLY A 10 4.71 -1.78 -26.59
CA GLY A 10 4.10 -3.06 -26.26
C GLY A 10 2.87 -3.42 -27.09
N GLN A 11 2.13 -2.44 -27.61
CA GLN A 11 1.02 -2.69 -28.54
C GLN A 11 1.49 -3.31 -29.86
N GLU A 12 2.55 -2.74 -30.43
CA GLU A 12 3.15 -3.19 -31.70
C GLU A 12 3.77 -4.59 -31.52
N GLU A 13 4.52 -4.79 -30.43
CA GLU A 13 5.10 -6.08 -30.09
C GLU A 13 4.02 -7.15 -29.84
N ALA A 14 2.95 -6.84 -29.10
CA ALA A 14 1.88 -7.79 -28.83
C ALA A 14 1.13 -8.20 -30.10
N ALA A 15 0.95 -7.28 -31.05
CA ALA A 15 0.34 -7.56 -32.35
C ALA A 15 1.22 -8.44 -33.25
N ALA A 16 2.54 -8.32 -33.14
CA ALA A 16 3.51 -9.11 -33.91
C ALA A 16 3.89 -10.45 -33.25
N ALA A 17 3.60 -10.63 -31.96
CA ALA A 17 4.02 -11.79 -31.19
C ALA A 17 3.45 -13.10 -31.76
N HIS A 18 4.30 -14.06 -32.11
CA HIS A 18 3.87 -15.41 -32.46
C HIS A 18 4.95 -16.42 -32.09
N ASN A 19 4.93 -16.90 -30.85
CA ASN A 19 5.89 -17.88 -30.36
C ASN A 19 5.18 -19.08 -29.71
N PRO A 20 5.06 -20.23 -30.39
CA PRO A 20 4.37 -21.40 -29.84
C PRO A 20 5.12 -22.07 -28.68
N ALA A 21 6.40 -21.75 -28.47
CA ALA A 21 7.21 -22.28 -27.38
C ALA A 21 7.03 -21.49 -26.07
N ILE A 22 6.31 -20.36 -26.08
CA ILE A 22 6.02 -19.57 -24.88
C ILE A 22 4.53 -19.67 -24.54
N ARG A 23 4.24 -19.98 -23.28
CA ARG A 23 2.88 -19.98 -22.73
C ARG A 23 2.79 -19.18 -21.44
N PHE A 24 1.66 -18.53 -21.24
CA PHE A 24 1.33 -17.81 -20.02
C PHE A 24 0.11 -18.43 -19.36
N PHE A 25 0.14 -18.55 -18.04
CA PHE A 25 -1.01 -18.90 -17.22
C PHE A 25 -1.28 -17.73 -16.28
N ARG A 26 -2.42 -17.06 -16.46
CA ARG A 26 -2.81 -15.97 -15.57
C ARG A 26 -3.71 -16.51 -14.47
N VAL A 27 -3.23 -16.40 -13.23
CA VAL A 27 -4.03 -16.68 -12.04
C VAL A 27 -5.05 -15.57 -11.86
N SER A 28 -6.31 -15.94 -11.64
CA SER A 28 -7.38 -14.99 -11.35
C SER A 28 -7.16 -14.36 -9.98
N ASN A 29 -7.40 -13.05 -9.89
CA ASN A 29 -7.25 -12.30 -8.65
C ASN A 29 -8.34 -12.69 -7.66
N VAL A 30 -7.96 -13.56 -6.71
CA VAL A 30 -8.81 -14.07 -5.64
C VAL A 30 -8.03 -14.03 -4.34
N ALA A 31 -8.68 -13.70 -3.24
CA ALA A 31 -8.13 -13.73 -1.89
C ALA A 31 -8.95 -14.73 -1.06
N SER A 32 -8.28 -15.45 -0.16
CA SER A 32 -8.94 -16.44 0.70
C SER A 32 -8.30 -16.50 2.07
N MET A 33 -9.12 -16.55 3.12
CA MET A 33 -8.64 -16.69 4.51
C MET A 33 -7.94 -18.05 4.75
N ALA A 34 -8.23 -19.07 3.93
CA ALA A 34 -7.61 -20.38 4.01
C ALA A 34 -7.11 -20.85 2.63
N PRO A 35 -6.08 -21.73 2.57
CA PRO A 35 -5.60 -22.30 1.30
C PRO A 35 -6.71 -22.91 0.46
N THR A 36 -6.76 -22.55 -0.83
CA THR A 36 -7.72 -23.14 -1.77
C THR A 36 -7.14 -24.41 -2.41
N PRO A 37 -7.97 -25.35 -2.89
CA PRO A 37 -7.46 -26.57 -3.52
C PRO A 37 -6.89 -26.35 -4.93
N ASP A 38 -7.25 -25.24 -5.59
CA ASP A 38 -6.83 -24.91 -6.94
C ASP A 38 -6.85 -23.39 -7.19
N VAL A 39 -6.21 -22.96 -8.27
CA VAL A 39 -6.29 -21.61 -8.84
C VAL A 39 -7.23 -21.59 -10.05
N ARG A 40 -7.81 -20.43 -10.35
CA ARG A 40 -8.57 -20.22 -11.60
C ARG A 40 -7.67 -19.56 -12.64
N GLY A 41 -7.48 -20.18 -13.79
CA GLY A 41 -6.72 -19.61 -14.89
C GLY A 41 -6.73 -20.50 -16.13
N VAL A 42 -6.17 -20.00 -17.23
CA VAL A 42 -6.03 -20.75 -18.49
C VAL A 42 -4.63 -20.56 -19.06
N TRP A 43 -4.08 -21.63 -19.63
CA TRP A 43 -2.82 -21.56 -20.38
C TRP A 43 -3.08 -21.00 -21.78
N GLU A 44 -2.48 -19.86 -22.07
CA GLU A 44 -2.58 -19.17 -23.35
C GLU A 44 -1.23 -19.19 -24.07
N ARG A 45 -1.28 -19.31 -25.41
CA ARG A 45 -0.07 -19.21 -26.24
C ARG A 45 0.33 -17.75 -26.40
N CYS A 46 1.63 -17.50 -26.57
CA CYS A 46 2.15 -16.21 -26.97
C CYS A 46 1.76 -15.88 -28.43
N GLN A 47 0.57 -15.32 -28.60
CA GLN A 47 -0.01 -14.84 -29.86
C GLN A 47 -1.14 -13.82 -29.61
N PRO A 48 -1.47 -12.95 -30.57
CA PRO A 48 -2.67 -12.11 -30.52
C PRO A 48 -3.96 -12.94 -30.34
N PRO A 49 -4.97 -12.40 -29.64
CA PRO A 49 -4.92 -11.15 -28.86
C PRO A 49 -4.27 -11.32 -27.48
N HIS A 50 -4.04 -12.54 -27.00
CA HIS A 50 -3.68 -12.83 -25.61
C HIS A 50 -2.43 -12.11 -25.12
N THR A 51 -1.41 -11.95 -25.98
CA THR A 51 -0.16 -11.27 -25.61
C THR A 51 -0.38 -9.85 -25.07
N SER A 52 -1.44 -9.13 -25.48
CA SER A 52 -1.71 -7.76 -25.02
C SER A 52 -1.99 -7.67 -23.52
N GLU A 53 -2.51 -8.76 -22.93
CA GLU A 53 -2.98 -8.81 -21.55
C GLU A 53 -1.97 -9.44 -20.58
N PHE A 54 -0.85 -9.94 -21.09
CA PHE A 54 0.23 -10.48 -20.27
C PHE A 54 1.04 -9.36 -19.60
N SER A 55 1.67 -9.70 -18.48
CA SER A 55 2.73 -8.90 -17.87
C SER A 55 3.79 -8.54 -18.90
N ALA A 56 4.08 -7.24 -19.03
CA ALA A 56 5.09 -6.78 -19.96
C ALA A 56 6.50 -7.22 -19.53
N ALA A 57 6.82 -7.12 -18.23
CA ALA A 57 8.12 -7.56 -17.73
C ALA A 57 8.32 -9.07 -17.91
N ALA A 58 7.30 -9.89 -17.59
CA ALA A 58 7.38 -11.33 -17.75
C ALA A 58 7.38 -11.77 -19.22
N TYR A 59 6.72 -11.03 -20.11
CA TYR A 59 6.81 -11.22 -21.55
C TYR A 59 8.24 -11.08 -22.05
N TRP A 60 8.88 -9.95 -21.77
CA TRP A 60 10.25 -9.70 -22.21
C TRP A 60 11.25 -10.66 -21.55
N PHE A 61 11.00 -11.06 -20.30
CA PHE A 61 11.74 -12.14 -19.65
C PHE A 61 11.65 -13.45 -20.44
N ALA A 62 10.43 -13.94 -20.69
CA ALA A 62 10.21 -15.21 -21.38
C ALA A 62 10.74 -15.21 -22.81
N LYS A 63 10.56 -14.09 -23.54
CA LYS A 63 11.10 -13.91 -24.89
C LYS A 63 12.63 -13.96 -24.90
N SER A 64 13.27 -13.33 -23.92
CA SER A 64 14.74 -13.28 -23.81
C SER A 64 15.31 -14.64 -23.43
N VAL A 65 14.73 -15.30 -22.43
CA VAL A 65 15.15 -16.65 -22.01
C VAL A 65 14.93 -17.66 -23.14
N GLY A 66 13.74 -17.70 -23.73
CA GLY A 66 13.40 -18.64 -24.80
C GLY A 66 14.15 -18.41 -26.12
N ALA A 67 14.74 -17.23 -26.33
CA ALA A 67 15.65 -17.00 -27.46
C ALA A 67 17.06 -17.55 -27.20
N ALA A 68 17.44 -17.72 -25.92
CA ALA A 68 18.76 -18.18 -25.52
C ALA A 68 18.81 -19.68 -25.22
N ILE A 69 17.66 -20.32 -24.94
CA ILE A 69 17.58 -21.75 -24.62
C ILE A 69 16.60 -22.49 -25.53
N ASP A 70 16.92 -23.73 -25.88
CA ASP A 70 16.08 -24.61 -26.70
C ASP A 70 15.06 -25.37 -25.83
N THR A 71 14.24 -24.64 -25.06
CA THR A 71 13.26 -25.22 -24.15
C THR A 71 12.00 -24.36 -24.09
N PRO A 72 10.79 -24.96 -24.21
CA PRO A 72 9.55 -24.21 -24.05
C PRO A 72 9.45 -23.54 -22.68
N ILE A 73 9.01 -22.28 -22.67
CA ILE A 73 8.88 -21.46 -21.46
C ILE A 73 7.42 -21.36 -21.06
N GLY A 74 7.11 -21.74 -19.83
CA GLY A 74 5.84 -21.45 -19.17
C GLY A 74 6.02 -20.38 -18.10
N ILE A 75 5.20 -19.33 -18.14
CA ILE A 75 5.15 -18.30 -17.08
C ILE A 75 3.80 -18.39 -16.39
N ILE A 76 3.82 -18.51 -15.06
CA ILE A 76 2.63 -18.34 -14.23
C ILE A 76 2.62 -16.90 -13.72
N GLN A 77 1.67 -16.11 -14.19
CA GLN A 77 1.44 -14.75 -13.74
C GLN A 77 0.44 -14.78 -12.58
N SER A 78 0.97 -14.61 -11.37
CA SER A 78 0.19 -14.48 -10.13
C SER A 78 0.51 -13.13 -9.50
N ASP A 79 -0.22 -12.08 -9.89
CA ASP A 79 0.02 -10.72 -9.44
C ASP A 79 -1.27 -9.99 -9.06
N TRP A 80 -1.18 -9.10 -8.08
CA TRP A 80 -2.26 -8.17 -7.76
C TRP A 80 -1.68 -6.82 -7.36
N GLY A 81 -1.84 -5.81 -8.21
CA GLY A 81 -1.31 -4.47 -7.97
C GLY A 81 -1.77 -3.88 -6.64
N GLY A 82 -0.87 -3.17 -5.96
CA GLY A 82 -1.12 -2.51 -4.67
C GLY A 82 -1.04 -3.42 -3.44
N SER A 83 -0.88 -4.73 -3.61
CA SER A 83 -0.79 -5.68 -2.50
C SER A 83 0.50 -5.55 -1.68
N ARG A 84 0.39 -5.83 -0.39
CA ARG A 84 1.51 -5.87 0.56
C ARG A 84 2.10 -7.29 0.66
N ILE A 85 3.33 -7.43 1.14
CA ILE A 85 4.10 -8.67 1.07
C ILE A 85 3.56 -9.73 2.04
N GLU A 86 2.99 -9.28 3.15
CA GLU A 86 2.29 -10.12 4.12
C GLU A 86 1.11 -10.85 3.48
N ALA A 87 0.42 -10.28 2.49
CA ALA A 87 -0.65 -10.96 1.77
C ALA A 87 -0.14 -12.19 0.98
N TRP A 88 1.13 -12.18 0.58
CA TRP A 88 1.82 -13.23 -0.19
C TRP A 88 2.66 -14.17 0.68
N THR A 89 2.62 -14.00 2.00
CA THR A 89 3.39 -14.79 2.96
C THR A 89 2.47 -15.76 3.70
N PRO A 90 2.81 -17.05 3.84
CA PRO A 90 1.96 -18.00 4.55
C PRO A 90 1.81 -17.65 6.04
N GLU A 91 0.67 -18.01 6.61
CA GLU A 91 0.31 -17.68 7.99
C GLU A 91 1.38 -18.13 9.00
N ARG A 92 1.90 -19.35 8.83
CA ARG A 92 2.93 -19.94 9.70
C ARG A 92 4.17 -19.03 9.83
N THR A 93 4.54 -18.37 8.74
CA THR A 93 5.71 -17.50 8.66
C THR A 93 5.40 -16.13 9.26
N LEU A 94 4.20 -15.60 9.03
CA LEU A 94 3.78 -14.33 9.63
C LEU A 94 3.66 -14.42 11.16
N ARG A 95 3.16 -15.53 11.69
CA ARG A 95 3.14 -15.77 13.15
C ARG A 95 4.56 -15.81 13.74
N GLN A 96 5.53 -16.37 13.03
CA GLN A 96 6.93 -16.39 13.47
C GLN A 96 7.57 -14.99 13.43
N LEU A 97 7.25 -14.18 12.41
CA LEU A 97 7.70 -12.79 12.33
C LEU A 97 7.06 -11.89 13.40
N GLY A 98 5.85 -12.22 13.84
CA GLY A 98 5.07 -11.47 14.82
C GLY A 98 4.51 -10.14 14.30
N GLY A 99 3.56 -9.58 15.03
CA GLY A 99 2.91 -8.30 14.69
C GLY A 99 1.75 -8.43 13.69
N PHE A 100 1.39 -9.67 13.33
CA PHE A 100 0.20 -10.02 12.56
C PHE A 100 -0.80 -10.82 13.40
N ASP A 101 -0.45 -11.17 14.63
CA ASP A 101 -1.21 -12.12 15.47
C ASP A 101 -2.67 -11.72 15.64
N THR A 102 -2.94 -10.44 15.94
CA THR A 102 -4.30 -9.93 16.07
C THR A 102 -5.13 -10.09 14.80
N GLU A 103 -4.53 -9.88 13.62
CA GLU A 103 -5.23 -10.04 12.33
C GLU A 103 -5.46 -11.52 12.02
N LEU A 104 -4.45 -12.36 12.25
CA LEU A 104 -4.51 -13.80 12.00
C LEU A 104 -5.47 -14.52 12.96
N ASP A 105 -5.51 -14.14 14.23
CA ASP A 105 -6.45 -14.68 15.23
C ASP A 105 -7.90 -14.32 14.86
N LYS A 106 -8.13 -13.10 14.37
CA LYS A 106 -9.45 -12.68 13.85
C LYS A 106 -9.84 -13.49 12.62
N MET A 107 -8.90 -13.77 11.74
CA MET A 107 -9.11 -14.61 10.56
C MET A 107 -9.48 -16.04 10.95
N GLU A 108 -8.76 -16.64 11.90
CA GLU A 108 -9.05 -17.98 12.41
C GLU A 108 -10.44 -18.06 13.07
N GLN A 109 -10.81 -17.05 13.88
CA GLN A 109 -12.14 -16.95 14.47
C GLN A 109 -13.24 -16.87 13.41
N GLU A 110 -13.03 -16.08 12.35
CA GLU A 110 -14.01 -15.94 11.27
C GLU A 110 -14.14 -17.22 10.44
N ILE A 111 -13.04 -17.90 10.14
CA ILE A 111 -13.06 -19.23 9.50
C ILE A 111 -13.88 -20.21 10.34
N ALA A 112 -13.65 -20.25 11.66
CA ALA A 112 -14.39 -21.13 12.56
C ALA A 112 -15.88 -20.79 12.62
N ARG A 113 -16.24 -19.50 12.61
CA ARG A 113 -17.63 -19.03 12.59
C ARG A 113 -18.34 -19.47 11.31
N LEU A 114 -17.72 -19.25 10.15
CA LEU A 114 -18.27 -19.64 8.84
C LEU A 114 -18.41 -21.16 8.69
N ALA A 115 -17.49 -21.94 9.27
CA ALA A 115 -17.60 -23.39 9.29
C ALA A 115 -18.82 -23.88 10.08
N GLN A 116 -19.24 -23.14 11.11
CA GLN A 116 -20.46 -23.44 11.88
C GLN A 116 -21.75 -22.97 11.18
N HIS A 117 -21.64 -21.93 10.33
CA HIS A 117 -22.77 -21.33 9.63
C HIS A 117 -22.51 -21.22 8.11
N PRO A 118 -22.36 -22.33 7.39
CA PRO A 118 -21.90 -22.32 6.00
C PRO A 118 -22.92 -21.76 4.97
N ASN A 119 -24.17 -21.52 5.40
CA ASN A 119 -25.26 -21.07 4.54
C ASN A 119 -25.76 -19.66 4.91
N THR A 120 -25.05 -18.90 5.75
CA THR A 120 -25.47 -17.54 6.04
C THR A 120 -25.31 -16.67 4.80
N ASP A 121 -26.34 -15.89 4.48
CA ASP A 121 -26.24 -14.89 3.44
C ASP A 121 -25.22 -13.81 3.88
N PRO A 122 -24.25 -13.43 3.04
CA PRO A 122 -23.32 -12.35 3.35
C PRO A 122 -24.01 -11.04 3.77
N ASP A 123 -25.19 -10.76 3.22
CA ASP A 123 -25.97 -9.57 3.59
C ASP A 123 -26.58 -9.72 5.00
N ASP A 124 -27.07 -10.91 5.35
CA ASP A 124 -27.58 -11.22 6.70
C ASP A 124 -26.47 -11.09 7.76
N ASP A 125 -25.27 -11.59 7.45
CA ASP A 125 -24.09 -11.47 8.33
C ASP A 125 -23.72 -10.00 8.57
N LEU A 126 -23.75 -9.18 7.51
CA LEU A 126 -23.39 -7.77 7.58
C LEU A 126 -24.44 -6.96 8.35
N ASP A 127 -25.73 -7.22 8.13
CA ASP A 127 -26.81 -6.60 8.88
C ASP A 127 -26.77 -7.00 10.36
N ALA A 128 -26.50 -8.28 10.66
CA ALA A 128 -26.28 -8.74 12.04
C ALA A 128 -25.07 -8.06 12.69
N TRP A 129 -23.99 -7.83 11.93
CA TRP A 129 -22.84 -7.09 12.43
C TRP A 129 -23.22 -5.65 12.79
N TYR A 130 -23.90 -4.91 11.90
CA TYR A 130 -24.38 -3.56 12.20
C TYR A 130 -25.32 -3.52 13.40
N ALA A 131 -26.24 -4.50 13.52
CA ALA A 131 -27.11 -4.64 14.69
C ALA A 131 -26.31 -4.85 15.98
N SER A 132 -25.26 -5.67 15.96
CA SER A 132 -24.39 -5.88 17.13
C SER A 132 -23.65 -4.60 17.56
N ILE A 133 -23.31 -3.71 16.63
CA ILE A 133 -22.72 -2.40 16.94
C ILE A 133 -23.78 -1.44 17.51
N ALA A 134 -25.02 -1.53 17.01
CA ALA A 134 -26.17 -0.77 17.50
C ALA A 134 -26.57 -1.18 18.92
N GLU A 135 -26.55 -2.47 19.26
CA GLU A 135 -26.79 -2.94 20.63
C GLU A 135 -25.71 -2.44 21.61
N ARG A 136 -24.49 -2.21 21.10
CA ARG A 136 -23.38 -1.55 21.82
C ARG A 136 -23.47 -0.03 21.80
N ALA A 137 -24.57 0.56 21.31
CA ALA A 137 -24.86 1.99 21.40
C ALA A 137 -25.48 2.41 22.74
N VAL A 138 -25.70 1.46 23.66
CA VAL A 138 -25.96 1.77 25.08
C VAL A 138 -24.61 1.89 25.79
N PRO A 139 -24.36 2.90 26.65
CA PRO A 139 -23.03 3.23 27.15
C PRO A 139 -22.37 2.06 27.88
N MET A 140 -21.58 1.26 27.16
CA MET A 140 -20.86 0.14 27.72
C MET A 140 -19.44 0.61 28.01
N ASN A 141 -19.34 1.53 28.97
CA ASN A 141 -18.20 1.88 29.80
C ASN A 141 -18.65 2.95 30.82
N ASP A 142 -19.11 2.51 31.98
CA ASP A 142 -19.00 3.19 33.28
C ASP A 142 -18.93 4.75 33.27
N TRP A 143 -20.05 5.38 33.65
CA TRP A 143 -20.26 6.72 34.28
C TRP A 143 -20.53 7.98 33.44
N VAL A 144 -20.54 7.99 32.11
CA VAL A 144 -20.79 9.25 31.36
C VAL A 144 -21.80 9.07 30.23
N ASP A 145 -22.94 9.74 30.35
CA ASP A 145 -23.95 9.86 29.29
C ASP A 145 -23.56 10.97 28.31
N TRP A 146 -23.14 10.60 27.09
CA TRP A 146 -22.70 11.56 26.07
C TRP A 146 -23.87 12.23 25.34
N THR A 147 -25.11 11.89 25.70
CA THR A 147 -26.33 12.55 25.23
C THR A 147 -26.81 13.62 26.21
N ASP A 148 -26.24 13.69 27.43
CA ASP A 148 -26.58 14.66 28.46
C ASP A 148 -26.34 16.11 27.96
N VAL A 149 -27.32 16.97 28.18
CA VAL A 149 -27.26 18.41 27.83
C VAL A 149 -26.31 19.19 28.74
N HIS A 150 -25.91 18.62 29.89
CA HIS A 150 -25.00 19.21 30.87
C HIS A 150 -23.61 18.56 30.87
N LEU A 151 -23.30 17.75 29.85
CA LEU A 151 -22.02 17.06 29.72
C LEU A 151 -20.83 18.04 29.77
N ASP A 152 -19.79 17.66 30.51
CA ASP A 152 -18.49 18.34 30.45
C ASP A 152 -17.77 18.02 29.12
N GLU A 153 -17.68 19.03 28.26
CA GLU A 153 -17.07 18.93 26.93
C GLU A 153 -15.59 19.40 26.91
N THR A 154 -14.95 19.65 28.05
CA THR A 154 -13.55 20.13 28.11
C THR A 154 -12.53 19.23 27.39
N ARG A 155 -12.84 17.93 27.25
CA ARG A 155 -12.01 16.94 26.55
C ARG A 155 -12.39 16.73 25.08
N TRP A 156 -13.39 17.45 24.58
CA TRP A 156 -13.85 17.34 23.20
C TRP A 156 -13.13 18.36 22.32
N GLN A 157 -12.76 17.93 21.12
CA GLN A 157 -12.02 18.76 20.16
C GLN A 157 -12.99 19.49 19.25
N PRO A 158 -12.67 20.71 18.76
CA PRO A 158 -13.47 21.34 17.72
C PRO A 158 -13.38 20.54 16.41
N ILE A 159 -14.45 20.52 15.63
CA ILE A 159 -14.49 20.00 14.26
C ILE A 159 -15.47 20.81 13.42
N GLU A 160 -15.19 21.00 12.13
CA GLU A 160 -16.11 21.70 11.23
C GLU A 160 -17.14 20.75 10.63
N VAL A 161 -18.41 21.17 10.64
CA VAL A 161 -19.54 20.44 10.06
C VAL A 161 -20.32 21.40 9.14
N PRO A 162 -20.63 21.02 7.90
CA PRO A 162 -20.25 19.76 7.26
C PRO A 162 -18.74 19.71 6.95
N GLY A 163 -18.13 18.54 7.18
CA GLY A 163 -16.71 18.31 7.00
C GLY A 163 -16.34 16.83 7.23
N VAL A 164 -15.19 16.42 6.69
CA VAL A 164 -14.60 15.12 7.01
C VAL A 164 -13.81 15.23 8.31
N TRP A 165 -13.66 14.11 9.01
CA TRP A 165 -12.74 14.00 10.13
C TRP A 165 -11.33 14.41 9.73
N ASP A 166 -10.79 15.39 10.46
CA ASP A 166 -9.48 15.99 10.21
C ASP A 166 -8.57 15.88 11.44
N GLY A 167 -7.36 16.45 11.35
CA GLY A 167 -6.41 16.46 12.45
C GLY A 167 -6.12 15.08 13.01
N ARG A 168 -6.46 14.85 14.29
CA ARG A 168 -6.22 13.58 14.98
C ARG A 168 -7.19 12.45 14.60
N LEU A 169 -8.30 12.78 13.93
CA LEU A 169 -9.29 11.81 13.46
C LEU A 169 -9.14 11.47 11.97
N ALA A 170 -8.22 12.14 11.24
CA ALA A 170 -8.04 11.94 9.80
C ALA A 170 -7.66 10.50 9.37
N SER A 171 -7.23 9.68 10.32
CA SER A 171 -6.88 8.26 10.11
C SER A 171 -7.57 7.33 11.12
N PHE A 172 -8.59 7.84 11.80
CA PHE A 172 -9.34 7.08 12.81
C PHE A 172 -10.51 6.37 12.14
N ASP A 173 -10.43 5.04 12.07
CA ASP A 173 -11.59 4.19 11.79
C ASP A 173 -12.17 3.69 13.13
N GLY A 174 -13.48 3.80 13.32
CA GLY A 174 -14.14 3.39 14.55
C GLY A 174 -15.38 4.22 14.87
N ILE A 175 -15.68 4.35 16.15
CA ILE A 175 -16.83 5.09 16.65
C ILE A 175 -16.37 6.40 17.26
N ALA A 176 -16.94 7.52 16.82
CA ALA A 176 -16.76 8.82 17.44
C ALA A 176 -18.09 9.55 17.60
N TRP A 177 -18.15 10.46 18.56
CA TRP A 177 -19.33 11.28 18.79
C TRP A 177 -19.08 12.72 18.40
N GLN A 178 -20.11 13.35 17.83
CA GLN A 178 -20.14 14.77 17.56
C GLN A 178 -21.30 15.44 18.29
N ARG A 179 -21.08 16.66 18.79
CA ARG A 179 -22.06 17.44 19.55
C ARG A 179 -22.13 18.88 19.09
N PHE A 180 -23.33 19.44 19.10
CA PHE A 180 -23.58 20.83 18.73
C PHE A 180 -24.79 21.37 19.46
N SER A 181 -24.76 22.67 19.76
CA SER A 181 -25.86 23.35 20.43
C SER A 181 -26.37 24.49 19.58
N PHE A 182 -27.69 24.65 19.52
CA PHE A 182 -28.36 25.71 18.78
C PHE A 182 -29.55 26.27 19.56
N ASP A 183 -29.87 27.55 19.33
CA ASP A 183 -31.02 28.20 19.94
C ASP A 183 -32.26 28.07 19.05
N ALA A 184 -33.32 27.46 19.56
CA ALA A 184 -34.63 27.39 18.90
C ALA A 184 -35.57 28.51 19.38
N PRO A 185 -36.40 29.10 18.50
CA PRO A 185 -37.36 30.11 18.90
C PRO A 185 -38.48 29.53 19.79
N PRO A 186 -39.14 30.36 20.63
CA PRO A 186 -40.27 29.90 21.44
C PRO A 186 -41.41 29.23 20.65
N SER A 187 -41.58 29.60 19.37
CA SER A 187 -42.58 28.99 18.48
C SER A 187 -42.35 27.51 18.18
N TRP A 188 -41.14 26.98 18.41
CA TRP A 188 -40.81 25.58 18.20
C TRP A 188 -41.06 24.72 19.44
N GLN A 189 -41.11 25.31 20.64
CA GLN A 189 -41.13 24.57 21.89
C GLN A 189 -42.24 23.51 21.92
N GLY A 190 -41.83 22.25 22.15
CA GLY A 190 -42.75 21.11 22.24
C GLY A 190 -43.39 20.66 20.92
N ARG A 191 -43.15 21.36 19.81
CA ARG A 191 -43.68 21.02 18.47
C ARG A 191 -42.69 20.15 17.69
N PRO A 192 -43.15 19.35 16.70
CA PRO A 192 -42.27 18.52 15.90
C PRO A 192 -41.37 19.38 15.00
N ILE A 193 -40.11 18.97 14.87
CA ILE A 193 -39.12 19.56 13.95
C ILE A 193 -38.42 18.43 13.17
N GLU A 194 -37.63 18.79 12.17
CA GLU A 194 -36.77 17.84 11.44
C GLU A 194 -35.30 18.25 11.57
N LEU A 195 -34.41 17.30 11.88
CA LEU A 195 -32.96 17.48 11.75
C LEU A 195 -32.52 16.90 10.41
N CYS A 196 -31.87 17.72 9.60
CA CYS A 196 -31.39 17.37 8.27
C CYS A 196 -29.86 17.43 8.21
N PHE A 197 -29.25 16.40 7.61
CA PHE A 197 -27.84 16.37 7.22
C PHE A 197 -27.73 15.82 5.80
N ASP A 198 -26.77 16.31 5.00
CA ASP A 198 -26.58 15.82 3.63
C ASP A 198 -26.09 14.38 3.63
N ALA A 199 -25.00 14.08 4.34
CA ALA A 199 -24.59 12.71 4.55
C ALA A 199 -23.82 12.55 5.85
N ILE A 200 -23.93 11.37 6.46
CA ILE A 200 -23.10 10.96 7.60
C ILE A 200 -22.44 9.64 7.26
N ASP A 201 -21.12 9.58 7.40
CA ASP A 201 -20.27 8.50 6.93
C ASP A 201 -19.70 7.70 8.13
N ASP A 202 -19.98 6.41 8.31
CA ASP A 202 -20.82 5.51 7.47
C ASP A 202 -22.25 5.36 8.01
N CYS A 203 -22.36 5.19 9.33
CA CYS A 203 -23.61 4.96 10.06
C CYS A 203 -23.71 5.95 11.22
N ASP A 204 -24.94 6.25 11.64
CA ASP A 204 -25.17 7.26 12.67
C ASP A 204 -26.39 6.98 13.53
N TRP A 205 -26.33 7.48 14.77
CA TRP A 205 -27.43 7.58 15.72
C TRP A 205 -27.49 9.01 16.24
N VAL A 206 -28.69 9.60 16.26
CA VAL A 206 -28.89 11.02 16.56
C VAL A 206 -29.81 11.18 17.76
N TRP A 207 -29.37 12.03 18.70
CA TRP A 207 -30.14 12.46 19.85
C TRP A 207 -30.35 13.97 19.81
N LEU A 208 -31.53 14.41 20.25
CA LEU A 208 -31.80 15.80 20.63
C LEU A 208 -32.17 15.84 22.11
N ASN A 209 -31.44 16.63 22.89
CA ASN A 209 -31.68 16.81 24.33
C ASN A 209 -31.78 15.48 25.12
N GLY A 210 -30.95 14.49 24.77
CA GLY A 210 -30.93 13.16 25.41
C GLY A 210 -31.95 12.15 24.86
N VAL A 211 -32.82 12.55 23.92
CA VAL A 211 -33.81 11.65 23.31
C VAL A 211 -33.35 11.23 21.92
N GLU A 212 -33.27 9.93 21.64
CA GLU A 212 -32.94 9.42 20.30
C GLU A 212 -34.06 9.81 19.33
N VAL A 213 -33.70 10.45 18.22
CA VAL A 213 -34.66 10.92 17.19
C VAL A 213 -34.55 10.14 15.89
N GLY A 214 -33.51 9.33 15.74
CA GLY A 214 -33.35 8.40 14.63
C GLY A 214 -31.91 7.97 14.41
N HIS A 215 -31.75 7.02 13.51
CA HIS A 215 -30.45 6.48 13.10
C HIS A 215 -30.50 5.96 11.67
N THR A 216 -29.34 5.83 11.04
CA THR A 216 -29.17 5.15 9.76
C THR A 216 -28.00 4.19 9.87
N THR A 217 -28.30 2.89 9.73
CA THR A 217 -27.32 1.80 9.78
C THR A 217 -27.41 0.94 8.53
N GLY A 218 -26.35 0.19 8.23
CA GLY A 218 -26.29 -0.73 7.10
C GLY A 218 -25.33 -0.28 5.99
N SER A 219 -24.93 -1.26 5.19
CA SER A 219 -23.92 -1.08 4.13
C SER A 219 -24.36 -0.08 3.06
N GLY A 220 -23.42 0.73 2.58
CA GLY A 220 -23.63 1.61 1.41
C GLY A 220 -24.54 2.83 1.65
N LYS A 221 -24.99 3.07 2.88
CA LYS A 221 -25.87 4.20 3.21
C LYS A 221 -25.13 5.51 3.54
N TRP A 222 -23.80 5.49 3.54
CA TRP A 222 -22.94 6.63 3.87
C TRP A 222 -23.13 7.90 3.01
N LYS A 223 -23.80 7.81 1.86
CA LYS A 223 -24.18 8.97 1.01
C LYS A 223 -25.64 9.42 1.13
N ASN A 224 -26.46 8.70 1.90
CA ASN A 224 -27.88 9.00 1.96
C ASN A 224 -28.14 10.30 2.72
N ASP A 225 -29.06 11.11 2.22
CA ASP A 225 -29.66 12.21 2.98
C ASP A 225 -30.17 11.70 4.32
N ARG A 226 -29.82 12.40 5.41
CA ARG A 226 -30.33 12.12 6.76
C ARG A 226 -31.43 13.09 7.10
N ARG A 227 -32.60 12.55 7.42
CA ARG A 227 -33.78 13.32 7.86
C ARG A 227 -34.41 12.63 9.05
N TYR A 228 -34.28 13.25 10.21
CA TYR A 228 -34.77 12.71 11.47
C TYR A 228 -35.89 13.57 12.02
N ARG A 229 -37.09 12.99 12.09
CA ARG A 229 -38.24 13.65 12.68
C ARG A 229 -38.11 13.63 14.20
N VAL A 230 -38.05 14.81 14.79
CA VAL A 230 -38.03 14.99 16.24
C VAL A 230 -39.47 14.95 16.76
N PRO A 231 -39.78 14.09 17.75
CA PRO A 231 -41.13 14.00 18.28
C PRO A 231 -41.51 15.22 19.13
N GLU A 232 -42.82 15.40 19.34
CA GLU A 232 -43.35 16.44 20.22
C GLU A 232 -42.75 16.32 21.64
N GLY A 233 -42.53 17.47 22.27
CA GLY A 233 -41.99 17.56 23.63
C GLY A 233 -40.46 17.51 23.78
N VAL A 234 -39.69 17.25 22.70
CA VAL A 234 -38.22 17.15 22.79
C VAL A 234 -37.52 18.49 22.63
N VAL A 235 -37.90 19.29 21.63
CA VAL A 235 -37.31 20.62 21.39
C VAL A 235 -37.78 21.64 22.43
N ARG A 236 -36.85 22.47 22.90
CA ARG A 236 -37.06 23.49 23.93
C ARG A 236 -36.88 24.88 23.32
N ALA A 237 -37.52 25.90 23.88
CA ALA A 237 -37.16 27.28 23.56
C ALA A 237 -35.75 27.60 24.08
N GLY A 238 -34.95 28.33 23.30
CA GLY A 238 -33.54 28.58 23.61
C GLY A 238 -32.66 27.37 23.30
N ASN A 239 -31.68 27.10 24.16
CA ASN A 239 -30.62 26.15 23.85
C ASN A 239 -31.11 24.70 23.75
N ASN A 240 -30.71 24.03 22.67
CA ASN A 240 -30.91 22.60 22.43
C ASN A 240 -29.59 21.96 22.02
N THR A 241 -29.35 20.73 22.43
CA THR A 241 -28.11 20.01 22.13
C THR A 241 -28.39 18.78 21.28
N ILE A 242 -27.68 18.69 20.16
CA ILE A 242 -27.63 17.52 19.29
C ILE A 242 -26.40 16.70 19.69
N ALA A 243 -26.57 15.39 19.81
CA ALA A 243 -25.47 14.44 19.88
C ALA A 243 -25.62 13.43 18.74
N VAL A 244 -24.53 13.14 18.03
CA VAL A 244 -24.47 12.17 16.93
C VAL A 244 -23.36 11.18 17.22
N ARG A 245 -23.69 9.90 17.34
CA ARG A 245 -22.72 8.81 17.39
C ARG A 245 -22.52 8.30 15.98
N ILE A 246 -21.28 8.23 15.51
CA ILE A 246 -20.93 7.89 14.13
C ILE A 246 -20.00 6.69 14.14
N LEU A 247 -20.34 5.65 13.39
CA LEU A 247 -19.43 4.55 13.06
C LEU A 247 -18.87 4.82 11.66
N ASP A 248 -17.55 4.95 11.57
CA ASP A 248 -16.79 4.96 10.32
C ASP A 248 -16.00 3.65 10.23
N THR A 249 -16.19 2.92 9.13
CA THR A 249 -15.53 1.63 8.94
C THR A 249 -14.31 1.71 8.03
N LYS A 250 -14.12 2.82 7.33
CA LYS A 250 -13.01 3.02 6.42
C LYS A 250 -12.90 4.47 5.97
N SER A 251 -11.65 4.94 5.88
CA SER A 251 -11.29 6.22 5.26
C SER A 251 -11.53 7.41 6.20
N SER A 252 -12.49 8.28 5.89
CA SER A 252 -12.67 9.52 6.64
C SER A 252 -14.15 9.68 6.94
N GLY A 253 -14.52 9.42 8.19
CA GLY A 253 -15.88 9.60 8.68
C GLY A 253 -16.29 11.07 8.83
N GLY A 254 -17.52 11.25 9.33
CA GLY A 254 -18.03 12.55 9.75
C GLY A 254 -19.38 12.93 9.15
N ILE A 255 -19.84 14.13 9.51
CA ILE A 255 -21.07 14.74 8.98
C ILE A 255 -20.61 15.63 7.82
N ARG A 256 -20.87 15.20 6.60
CA ARG A 256 -20.29 15.78 5.38
C ARG A 256 -21.37 16.30 4.43
N GLY A 257 -20.94 17.03 3.40
CA GLY A 257 -21.80 17.53 2.34
C GLY A 257 -22.07 19.03 2.39
N GLU A 258 -23.25 19.44 1.94
CA GLU A 258 -23.60 20.86 1.74
C GLU A 258 -24.10 21.55 3.03
N VAL A 259 -23.69 22.81 3.23
CA VAL A 259 -24.10 23.65 4.37
C VAL A 259 -25.62 23.86 4.36
N GLU A 260 -26.20 24.07 3.18
CA GLU A 260 -27.62 24.36 2.97
C GLU A 260 -28.53 23.18 3.32
N LYS A 261 -27.98 21.96 3.37
CA LYS A 261 -28.67 20.73 3.75
C LYS A 261 -28.47 20.34 5.20
N THR A 262 -27.51 20.97 5.89
CA THR A 262 -27.20 20.73 7.31
C THR A 262 -27.97 21.72 8.18
N VAL A 263 -29.25 21.41 8.44
CA VAL A 263 -30.21 22.36 9.05
C VAL A 263 -31.21 21.68 9.98
N ALA A 264 -31.76 22.43 10.93
CA ALA A 264 -33.01 22.10 11.60
C ALA A 264 -34.17 22.82 10.91
N ILE A 265 -35.26 22.10 10.63
CA ILE A 265 -36.47 22.64 10.01
C ILE A 265 -37.60 22.66 11.04
N GLY A 266 -38.11 23.85 11.29
CA GLY A 266 -39.18 24.13 12.23
C GLY A 266 -40.57 23.69 11.75
N PRO A 267 -41.57 23.78 12.63
CA PRO A 267 -42.93 23.31 12.32
C PRO A 267 -43.59 24.02 11.14
N ASP A 268 -43.23 25.29 10.91
CA ASP A 268 -43.83 26.15 9.89
C ASP A 268 -42.85 26.39 8.71
N GLY A 269 -41.80 25.57 8.62
CA GLY A 269 -40.81 25.57 7.54
C GLY A 269 -39.61 26.49 7.75
N GLU A 270 -39.49 27.14 8.91
CA GLU A 270 -38.32 27.96 9.23
C GLU A 270 -37.06 27.09 9.32
N ARG A 271 -35.90 27.62 8.92
CA ARG A 271 -34.65 26.86 8.88
C ARG A 271 -33.61 27.50 9.79
N ILE A 272 -32.97 26.69 10.62
CA ILE A 272 -31.81 27.06 11.43
C ILE A 272 -30.61 26.28 10.90
N SER A 273 -29.50 26.97 10.60
CA SER A 273 -28.26 26.31 10.20
C SER A 273 -27.71 25.48 11.35
N LEU A 274 -27.36 24.23 11.06
CA LEU A 274 -26.59 23.37 11.96
C LEU A 274 -25.11 23.32 11.55
N ALA A 275 -24.72 24.02 10.48
CA ALA A 275 -23.33 24.11 10.06
C ALA A 275 -22.52 25.05 10.97
N GLY A 276 -21.24 24.72 11.13
CA GLY A 276 -20.24 25.45 11.91
C GLY A 276 -19.36 24.52 12.73
N THR A 277 -18.74 25.08 13.77
CA THR A 277 -17.84 24.32 14.65
C THR A 277 -18.62 23.48 15.66
N TRP A 278 -18.56 22.17 15.49
CA TRP A 278 -19.05 21.15 16.42
C TRP A 278 -17.94 20.70 17.38
N ARG A 279 -18.30 19.86 18.34
CA ARG A 279 -17.36 19.17 19.24
C ARG A 279 -17.29 17.70 18.89
N VAL A 280 -16.11 17.09 18.88
CA VAL A 280 -15.90 15.67 18.58
C VAL A 280 -15.07 14.94 19.64
N ARG A 281 -15.39 13.66 19.86
CA ARG A 281 -14.62 12.76 20.73
C ARG A 281 -14.66 11.30 20.24
N PRO A 282 -13.51 10.64 20.03
CA PRO A 282 -13.46 9.20 19.74
C PRO A 282 -13.96 8.37 20.94
N GLU A 283 -14.69 7.28 20.67
CA GLU A 283 -15.21 6.31 21.64
C GLU A 283 -14.45 4.98 21.54
N ILE A 284 -14.51 4.30 20.38
CA ILE A 284 -14.01 2.93 20.19
C ILE A 284 -13.25 2.84 18.87
N ASN A 285 -12.01 2.33 18.88
CA ASN A 285 -11.29 2.01 17.64
C ASN A 285 -11.95 0.83 16.92
N LEU A 286 -12.02 0.86 15.59
CA LEU A 286 -12.59 -0.22 14.77
C LEU A 286 -11.95 -1.58 15.09
N SER A 287 -10.65 -1.60 15.41
CA SER A 287 -9.91 -2.81 15.78
C SER A 287 -10.44 -3.51 17.04
N SER A 288 -11.17 -2.81 17.90
CA SER A 288 -11.81 -3.35 19.11
C SER A 288 -13.24 -3.85 18.88
N LEU A 289 -13.81 -3.61 17.69
CA LEU A 289 -15.14 -4.11 17.30
C LEU A 289 -15.05 -5.55 16.77
N PRO A 290 -16.17 -6.28 16.71
CA PRO A 290 -16.21 -7.59 16.06
C PRO A 290 -15.75 -7.46 14.60
N VAL A 291 -15.20 -8.54 14.04
CA VAL A 291 -14.78 -8.58 12.64
C VAL A 291 -15.98 -8.24 11.75
N ARG A 292 -15.82 -7.25 10.89
CA ARG A 292 -16.84 -6.92 9.87
C ARG A 292 -16.82 -8.03 8.81
N PRO A 293 -17.96 -8.68 8.50
CA PRO A 293 -18.03 -9.68 7.44
C PRO A 293 -17.40 -9.16 6.14
N GLY A 294 -16.58 -10.01 5.52
CA GLY A 294 -15.85 -9.70 4.29
C GLY A 294 -14.64 -8.76 4.43
N SER A 295 -14.30 -8.26 5.63
CA SER A 295 -13.11 -7.40 5.81
C SER A 295 -11.78 -8.16 5.75
N LEU A 296 -11.81 -9.49 5.93
CA LEU A 296 -10.62 -10.36 5.98
C LEU A 296 -10.35 -11.12 4.68
N THR A 297 -10.98 -10.71 3.57
CA THR A 297 -10.78 -11.30 2.24
C THR A 297 -10.22 -10.29 1.24
N GLY A 298 -9.54 -9.25 1.74
CA GLY A 298 -8.94 -8.21 0.90
C GLY A 298 -7.52 -8.57 0.45
N ARG A 299 -7.10 -8.06 -0.71
CA ARG A 299 -5.74 -8.25 -1.26
C ARG A 299 -4.59 -7.76 -0.37
N ASP A 300 -4.91 -6.96 0.64
CA ASP A 300 -3.97 -6.34 1.57
C ASP A 300 -3.99 -7.02 2.96
N VAL A 301 -4.81 -8.07 3.13
CA VAL A 301 -4.93 -8.86 4.36
C VAL A 301 -3.87 -9.95 4.36
N ALA A 302 -3.18 -10.10 5.49
CA ALA A 302 -2.16 -11.11 5.71
C ALA A 302 -2.55 -12.51 5.18
N SER A 303 -1.63 -13.17 4.48
CA SER A 303 -1.72 -14.53 3.92
C SER A 303 -2.82 -14.78 2.87
N THR A 304 -3.74 -13.85 2.64
CA THR A 304 -4.93 -14.15 1.83
C THR A 304 -4.65 -14.40 0.34
N LEU A 305 -3.64 -13.72 -0.23
CA LEU A 305 -3.22 -13.93 -1.61
C LEU A 305 -2.34 -15.18 -1.75
N TYR A 306 -1.47 -15.44 -0.77
CA TYR A 306 -0.71 -16.68 -0.72
C TYR A 306 -1.66 -17.89 -0.75
N ASN A 307 -2.67 -17.88 0.13
CA ASN A 307 -3.63 -18.96 0.27
C ASN A 307 -4.39 -19.28 -1.04
N ALA A 308 -4.80 -18.24 -1.77
CA ALA A 308 -5.65 -18.40 -2.95
C ALA A 308 -4.87 -18.48 -4.27
N MET A 309 -3.68 -17.88 -4.35
CA MET A 309 -2.97 -17.67 -5.61
C MET A 309 -1.61 -18.38 -5.68
N ILE A 310 -1.00 -18.75 -4.55
CA ILE A 310 0.33 -19.37 -4.50
C ILE A 310 0.30 -20.78 -3.94
N SER A 311 -0.32 -20.98 -2.77
CA SER A 311 -0.41 -22.28 -2.10
C SER A 311 -0.89 -23.41 -3.03
N PRO A 312 -1.94 -23.22 -3.87
CA PRO A 312 -2.40 -24.28 -4.78
C PRO A 312 -1.42 -24.57 -5.93
N LEU A 313 -0.44 -23.70 -6.19
CA LEU A 313 0.60 -23.89 -7.21
C LEU A 313 1.82 -24.67 -6.68
N THR A 314 1.99 -24.77 -5.36
CA THR A 314 3.15 -25.44 -4.73
C THR A 314 3.35 -26.92 -5.11
N PRO A 315 2.33 -27.68 -5.57
CA PRO A 315 2.56 -29.02 -6.13
C PRO A 315 3.29 -29.02 -7.49
N LEU A 316 3.39 -27.88 -8.18
CA LEU A 316 4.12 -27.76 -9.44
C LEU A 316 5.63 -27.61 -9.16
N SER A 317 6.45 -28.17 -10.05
CA SER A 317 7.87 -27.82 -10.10
C SER A 317 8.05 -26.57 -10.94
N ILE A 318 8.61 -25.52 -10.34
CA ILE A 318 8.97 -24.28 -11.01
C ILE A 318 10.50 -24.12 -11.07
N ARG A 319 11.00 -23.38 -12.07
CA ARG A 319 12.45 -23.17 -12.25
C ARG A 319 12.99 -21.93 -11.53
N GLY A 320 12.10 -21.03 -11.10
CA GLY A 320 12.45 -19.78 -10.42
C GLY A 320 11.24 -18.85 -10.34
N VAL A 321 11.42 -17.76 -9.58
CA VAL A 321 10.41 -16.73 -9.35
C VAL A 321 10.98 -15.39 -9.81
N ILE A 322 10.17 -14.62 -10.55
CA ILE A 322 10.40 -13.19 -10.76
C ILE A 322 9.43 -12.39 -9.89
N TRP A 323 9.94 -11.38 -9.18
CA TRP A 323 9.16 -10.62 -8.20
C TRP A 323 9.28 -9.11 -8.43
N TYR A 324 8.15 -8.40 -8.46
CA TYR A 324 8.13 -6.96 -8.61
C TYR A 324 7.06 -6.35 -7.71
N GLN A 325 7.48 -5.95 -6.51
CA GLN A 325 6.64 -5.30 -5.53
C GLN A 325 7.52 -4.51 -4.54
N GLY A 326 7.00 -3.41 -4.04
CA GLY A 326 7.52 -2.72 -2.84
C GLY A 326 6.78 -1.42 -2.54
N GLU A 327 6.14 -0.83 -3.53
CA GLU A 327 5.46 0.47 -3.49
C GLU A 327 4.42 0.57 -2.37
N ALA A 328 3.75 -0.54 -2.03
CA ALA A 328 2.78 -0.58 -0.92
C ALA A 328 3.42 -0.43 0.48
N HIS A 329 4.75 -0.58 0.58
CA HIS A 329 5.53 -0.41 1.82
C HIS A 329 6.23 0.94 1.93
N ARG A 330 6.15 1.80 0.90
CA ARG A 330 6.87 3.07 0.86
C ARG A 330 6.61 4.01 2.04
N ARG A 331 5.49 3.86 2.77
CA ARG A 331 5.16 4.69 3.94
C ARG A 331 5.57 4.07 5.27
N ALA A 332 5.96 2.80 5.27
CA ALA A 332 6.36 2.05 6.47
C ALA A 332 7.32 0.91 6.07
N PRO A 333 8.53 1.23 5.58
CA PRO A 333 9.43 0.24 4.99
C PRO A 333 10.17 -0.61 6.04
N ASP A 334 10.23 -0.20 7.31
CA ASP A 334 11.18 -0.73 8.29
C ASP A 334 11.21 -2.25 8.45
N ARG A 335 10.07 -2.94 8.27
CA ARG A 335 9.97 -4.41 8.39
C ARG A 335 10.10 -5.14 7.05
N TYR A 336 10.14 -4.43 5.94
CA TYR A 336 10.04 -4.99 4.59
C TYR A 336 11.14 -6.01 4.32
N GLY A 337 12.40 -5.71 4.66
CA GLY A 337 13.52 -6.61 4.42
C GLY A 337 13.36 -7.97 5.11
N ASP A 338 12.94 -7.97 6.38
CA ASP A 338 12.71 -9.19 7.15
C ASP A 338 11.51 -9.98 6.61
N GLN A 339 10.42 -9.28 6.28
CA GLN A 339 9.24 -9.90 5.67
C GLN A 339 9.56 -10.53 4.31
N PHE A 340 10.38 -9.85 3.49
CA PHE A 340 10.72 -10.34 2.17
C PHE A 340 11.61 -11.59 2.23
N ARG A 341 12.63 -11.60 3.09
CA ARG A 341 13.47 -12.80 3.32
C ARG A 341 12.62 -13.98 3.80
N ALA A 342 11.76 -13.74 4.78
CA ALA A 342 10.87 -14.78 5.31
C ALA A 342 9.88 -15.30 4.26
N MET A 343 9.34 -14.44 3.39
CA MET A 343 8.50 -14.87 2.27
C MET A 343 9.27 -15.77 1.30
N ILE A 344 10.50 -15.39 0.92
CA ILE A 344 11.36 -16.19 0.04
C ILE A 344 11.62 -17.56 0.65
N ASP A 345 12.02 -17.61 1.92
CA ASP A 345 12.32 -18.86 2.63
C ASP A 345 11.08 -19.76 2.74
N ALA A 346 9.92 -19.16 3.02
CA ALA A 346 8.66 -19.91 3.10
C ALA A 346 8.24 -20.49 1.74
N TRP A 347 8.40 -19.74 0.66
CA TRP A 347 8.10 -20.24 -0.68
C TRP A 347 9.07 -21.35 -1.09
N ARG A 348 10.36 -21.22 -0.77
CA ARG A 348 11.36 -22.28 -0.98
C ARG A 348 10.98 -23.58 -0.26
N GLU A 349 10.54 -23.46 0.99
CA GLU A 349 10.02 -24.60 1.76
C GLU A 349 8.80 -25.23 1.08
N ASP A 350 7.81 -24.42 0.70
CA ASP A 350 6.54 -24.90 0.13
C ASP A 350 6.69 -25.53 -1.26
N PHE A 351 7.53 -24.94 -2.12
CA PHE A 351 7.90 -25.50 -3.42
C PHE A 351 8.95 -26.63 -3.31
N ARG A 352 9.44 -26.91 -2.09
CA ARG A 352 10.42 -27.97 -1.79
C ARG A 352 11.73 -27.82 -2.56
N ASP A 353 12.17 -26.59 -2.73
CA ASP A 353 13.42 -26.23 -3.38
C ASP A 353 14.15 -25.17 -2.55
N PRO A 354 15.12 -25.55 -1.69
CA PRO A 354 15.84 -24.61 -0.85
C PRO A 354 16.74 -23.64 -1.63
N GLU A 355 17.03 -23.94 -2.90
CA GLU A 355 17.85 -23.10 -3.78
C GLU A 355 17.01 -22.40 -4.86
N LEU A 356 15.68 -22.43 -4.75
CA LEU A 356 14.77 -21.83 -5.73
C LEU A 356 15.21 -20.39 -6.04
N PRO A 357 15.54 -20.07 -7.31
CA PRO A 357 15.98 -18.73 -7.67
C PRO A 357 14.87 -17.69 -7.50
N PHE A 358 15.21 -16.56 -6.88
CA PHE A 358 14.33 -15.38 -6.75
C PHE A 358 15.00 -14.15 -7.35
N TYR A 359 14.52 -13.72 -8.51
CA TYR A 359 15.00 -12.50 -9.16
C TYR A 359 13.97 -11.39 -9.05
N PHE A 360 14.32 -10.29 -8.41
CA PHE A 360 13.37 -9.25 -8.08
C PHE A 360 13.78 -7.87 -8.60
N VAL A 361 12.80 -6.98 -8.72
CA VAL A 361 13.00 -5.63 -9.24
C VAL A 361 12.99 -4.63 -8.08
N GLN A 362 14.00 -3.78 -8.02
CA GLN A 362 14.06 -2.68 -7.06
C GLN A 362 12.96 -1.66 -7.40
N VAL A 363 12.32 -1.08 -6.38
CA VAL A 363 11.29 -0.05 -6.59
C VAL A 363 11.86 1.13 -7.37
N ALA A 364 11.09 1.60 -8.36
CA ALA A 364 11.52 2.65 -9.26
C ALA A 364 11.51 4.02 -8.58
N PRO A 365 12.30 4.98 -9.09
CA PRO A 365 12.17 6.40 -8.75
C PRO A 365 10.72 6.87 -8.87
N PHE A 366 10.20 7.55 -7.84
CA PHE A 366 8.87 8.15 -7.84
C PHE A 366 8.78 9.31 -6.82
N ASN A 367 8.33 10.48 -7.27
CA ASN A 367 8.13 11.66 -6.45
C ASN A 367 6.84 11.54 -5.60
N SER A 368 6.93 10.80 -4.49
CA SER A 368 5.84 10.78 -3.51
C SER A 368 5.86 12.05 -2.65
N ALA A 369 4.76 12.81 -2.67
CA ALA A 369 4.57 13.94 -1.77
C ALA A 369 4.76 13.50 -0.30
N GLY A 370 5.57 14.26 0.44
CA GLY A 370 5.84 14.01 1.86
C GLY A 370 6.85 12.90 2.15
N ASP A 371 7.52 12.33 1.14
CA ASP A 371 8.66 11.42 1.35
C ASP A 371 9.83 12.18 2.01
N ARG A 372 10.38 11.58 3.07
CA ARG A 372 11.47 12.07 3.90
C ARG A 372 12.67 11.09 3.89
N GLY A 373 12.74 10.21 2.90
CA GLY A 373 13.76 9.16 2.77
C GLY A 373 13.20 7.74 2.85
N GLU A 374 11.89 7.54 2.98
CA GLU A 374 11.30 6.21 3.07
C GLU A 374 11.49 5.39 1.79
N MET A 375 11.43 6.02 0.61
CA MET A 375 11.75 5.34 -0.67
C MET A 375 13.21 4.92 -0.75
N ALA A 376 14.14 5.76 -0.27
CA ALA A 376 15.56 5.41 -0.18
C ALA A 376 15.75 4.18 0.72
N ARG A 377 15.15 4.22 1.91
CA ARG A 377 15.18 3.14 2.88
C ARG A 377 14.61 1.83 2.32
N LEU A 378 13.52 1.89 1.56
CA LEU A 378 12.93 0.72 0.92
C LEU A 378 13.88 0.10 -0.12
N ARG A 379 14.52 0.93 -0.95
CA ARG A 379 15.53 0.48 -1.93
C ARG A 379 16.74 -0.15 -1.25
N ASP A 380 17.18 0.41 -0.13
CA ASP A 380 18.26 -0.13 0.69
C ASP A 380 17.89 -1.49 1.29
N LEU A 381 16.65 -1.65 1.78
CA LEU A 381 16.17 -2.93 2.31
C LEU A 381 16.08 -3.99 1.20
N GLN A 382 15.62 -3.63 0.00
CA GLN A 382 15.66 -4.53 -1.17
C GLN A 382 17.09 -4.93 -1.54
N PHE A 383 18.02 -3.98 -1.51
CA PHE A 383 19.44 -4.27 -1.72
C PHE A 383 19.99 -5.22 -0.64
N GLN A 384 19.67 -5.00 0.64
CA GLN A 384 20.06 -5.88 1.74
C GLN A 384 19.51 -7.29 1.59
N VAL A 385 18.27 -7.45 1.14
CA VAL A 385 17.68 -8.77 0.84
C VAL A 385 18.54 -9.50 -0.19
N TRP A 386 18.94 -8.83 -1.27
CA TRP A 386 19.82 -9.43 -2.28
C TRP A 386 21.18 -9.82 -1.71
N GLN A 387 21.80 -8.96 -0.88
CA GLN A 387 23.12 -9.22 -0.31
C GLN A 387 23.12 -10.35 0.73
N THR A 388 21.99 -10.61 1.39
CA THR A 388 21.92 -11.54 2.54
C THR A 388 21.14 -12.81 2.25
N THR A 389 20.50 -12.92 1.08
CA THR A 389 19.67 -14.09 0.71
C THR A 389 20.29 -14.82 -0.48
N PRO A 390 20.83 -16.03 -0.30
CA PRO A 390 21.40 -16.83 -1.39
C PRO A 390 20.39 -17.10 -2.51
N HIS A 391 20.89 -17.37 -3.71
CA HIS A 391 20.09 -17.64 -4.92
C HIS A 391 19.06 -16.53 -5.23
N THR A 392 19.44 -15.29 -4.94
CA THR A 392 18.66 -14.11 -5.32
C THR A 392 19.45 -13.17 -6.22
N GLY A 393 18.73 -12.32 -6.94
CA GLY A 393 19.29 -11.27 -7.78
C GLY A 393 18.35 -10.08 -7.83
N MET A 394 18.91 -8.87 -7.86
CA MET A 394 18.14 -7.64 -7.92
C MET A 394 18.36 -6.92 -9.25
N VAL A 395 17.27 -6.47 -9.86
CA VAL A 395 17.27 -5.60 -11.03
C VAL A 395 17.11 -4.15 -10.58
N PRO A 396 18.13 -3.28 -10.76
CA PRO A 396 17.97 -1.86 -10.51
C PRO A 396 17.12 -1.19 -11.58
N THR A 397 16.40 -0.15 -11.18
CA THR A 397 15.50 0.62 -12.06
C THR A 397 15.73 2.13 -11.99
N GLY A 398 16.75 2.60 -11.28
CA GLY A 398 17.05 4.04 -11.13
C GLY A 398 17.24 4.79 -12.45
N ASP A 399 17.62 4.09 -13.52
CA ASP A 399 17.85 4.65 -14.85
C ASP A 399 16.68 4.48 -15.84
N ILE A 400 15.69 3.64 -15.49
CA ILE A 400 14.54 3.28 -16.35
C ILE A 400 13.20 3.46 -15.63
N GLY A 401 13.20 4.25 -14.56
CA GLY A 401 12.02 4.65 -13.80
C GLY A 401 11.28 5.82 -14.44
N ASP A 402 10.30 6.34 -13.71
CA ASP A 402 9.57 7.55 -14.06
C ASP A 402 9.21 8.29 -12.76
N PRO A 403 9.92 9.39 -12.42
CA PRO A 403 9.65 10.13 -11.19
C PRO A 403 8.22 10.66 -11.08
N ASP A 404 7.48 10.78 -12.17
CA ASP A 404 6.11 11.32 -12.20
C ASP A 404 5.03 10.23 -12.29
N ASP A 405 5.39 8.99 -12.67
CA ASP A 405 4.48 7.83 -12.69
C ASP A 405 5.09 6.63 -11.97
N ILE A 406 4.44 6.22 -10.88
CA ILE A 406 4.82 5.04 -10.09
C ILE A 406 4.80 3.73 -10.91
N HIS A 407 4.21 3.72 -12.11
CA HIS A 407 4.21 2.59 -13.04
C HIS A 407 5.08 2.90 -14.28
N PRO A 408 6.42 2.82 -14.21
CA PRO A 408 7.27 3.15 -15.35
C PRO A 408 7.02 2.20 -16.53
N ARG A 409 6.95 2.77 -17.74
CA ARG A 409 6.53 2.06 -18.96
C ARG A 409 7.61 1.23 -19.64
N ASN A 410 8.89 1.48 -19.34
CA ASN A 410 9.99 0.68 -19.86
C ASN A 410 10.06 -0.68 -19.14
N LYS A 411 9.16 -1.60 -19.51
CA LYS A 411 9.18 -2.99 -19.05
C LYS A 411 10.06 -3.90 -19.90
N ILE A 412 10.57 -3.38 -21.03
CA ILE A 412 11.51 -4.09 -21.91
C ILE A 412 12.81 -4.36 -21.15
N ASP A 413 13.42 -3.31 -20.60
CA ASP A 413 14.71 -3.43 -19.93
C ASP A 413 14.59 -4.16 -18.58
N VAL A 414 13.47 -3.99 -17.87
CA VAL A 414 13.17 -4.79 -16.67
C VAL A 414 13.16 -6.29 -17.00
N GLY A 415 12.39 -6.70 -18.01
CA GLY A 415 12.30 -8.11 -18.40
C GLY A 415 13.63 -8.69 -18.90
N LYS A 416 14.40 -7.91 -19.67
CA LYS A 416 15.74 -8.31 -20.14
C LYS A 416 16.74 -8.47 -19.00
N ARG A 417 16.74 -7.56 -18.02
CA ARG A 417 17.64 -7.65 -16.85
C ARG A 417 17.29 -8.86 -15.97
N LEU A 418 16.01 -9.14 -15.77
CA LEU A 418 15.55 -10.36 -15.10
C LEU A 418 16.00 -11.62 -15.88
N ALA A 419 15.93 -11.58 -17.21
CA ALA A 419 16.38 -12.70 -18.04
C ALA A 419 17.89 -12.91 -17.94
N SER A 420 18.69 -11.84 -17.91
CA SER A 420 20.15 -11.96 -17.71
C SER A 420 20.49 -12.66 -16.40
N TRP A 421 19.78 -12.33 -15.31
CA TRP A 421 19.92 -13.02 -14.02
C TRP A 421 19.64 -14.53 -14.16
N ALA A 422 18.51 -14.91 -14.76
CA ALA A 422 18.18 -16.32 -14.96
C ALA A 422 19.19 -17.04 -15.86
N LEU A 423 19.54 -16.45 -17.01
CA LEU A 423 20.45 -17.05 -17.98
C LEU A 423 21.86 -17.25 -17.41
N SER A 424 22.36 -16.28 -16.64
CA SER A 424 23.67 -16.36 -15.99
C SER A 424 23.65 -17.32 -14.79
N GLU A 425 22.79 -17.06 -13.80
CA GLU A 425 22.90 -17.71 -12.48
C GLU A 425 22.06 -18.98 -12.34
N THR A 426 20.98 -19.15 -13.13
CA THR A 426 20.14 -20.37 -13.11
C THR A 426 20.49 -21.35 -14.24
N TYR A 427 20.81 -20.84 -15.43
CA TYR A 427 21.14 -21.66 -16.60
C TYR A 427 22.65 -21.77 -16.86
N GLY A 428 23.49 -21.00 -16.17
CA GLY A 428 24.95 -21.08 -16.28
C GLY A 428 25.49 -20.62 -17.63
N LEU A 429 24.75 -19.80 -18.37
CA LEU A 429 25.16 -19.34 -19.70
C LEU A 429 26.06 -18.09 -19.59
N PRO A 430 27.20 -18.06 -20.31
CA PRO A 430 28.04 -16.88 -20.37
C PRO A 430 27.42 -15.78 -21.23
N GLY A 431 27.92 -14.56 -21.09
CA GLY A 431 27.53 -13.42 -21.95
C GLY A 431 26.27 -12.68 -21.51
N PHE A 432 25.72 -13.01 -20.34
CA PHE A 432 24.55 -12.35 -19.75
C PHE A 432 24.91 -11.60 -18.46
N PRO A 433 25.54 -10.41 -18.55
CA PRO A 433 25.86 -9.64 -17.35
C PRO A 433 24.58 -9.28 -16.60
N CYS A 434 24.55 -9.59 -15.30
CA CYS A 434 23.38 -9.40 -14.45
C CYS A 434 23.68 -8.71 -13.12
N ARG A 435 24.94 -8.68 -12.68
CA ARG A 435 25.37 -8.08 -11.42
C ARG A 435 25.71 -6.59 -11.64
N PRO A 436 24.89 -5.66 -11.12
CA PRO A 436 25.20 -4.23 -11.20
C PRO A 436 26.38 -3.88 -10.27
N PRO A 437 27.15 -2.80 -10.56
CA PRO A 437 28.20 -2.36 -9.67
C PRO A 437 27.68 -1.95 -8.30
N VAL A 438 28.38 -2.40 -7.26
CA VAL A 438 28.03 -2.18 -5.86
C VAL A 438 29.15 -1.41 -5.17
N TYR A 439 28.79 -0.40 -4.37
CA TYR A 439 29.74 0.32 -3.53
C TYR A 439 30.47 -0.63 -2.56
N THR A 440 31.80 -0.59 -2.52
CA THR A 440 32.64 -1.43 -1.65
C THR A 440 33.47 -0.65 -0.64
N GLY A 441 33.64 0.65 -0.85
CA GLY A 441 34.39 1.50 0.07
C GLY A 441 34.76 2.84 -0.53
N HIS A 442 35.38 3.69 0.29
CA HIS A 442 35.82 5.01 -0.15
C HIS A 442 37.10 5.46 0.56
N ARG A 443 37.69 6.54 0.05
CA ARG A 443 38.81 7.25 0.68
C ARG A 443 38.56 8.75 0.66
N ILE A 444 38.79 9.41 1.79
CA ILE A 444 38.72 10.86 1.91
C ILE A 444 40.12 11.44 1.72
N ASN A 445 40.27 12.36 0.77
CA ASN A 445 41.50 13.08 0.47
C ASN A 445 41.22 14.58 0.49
N GLY A 446 41.49 15.24 1.63
CA GLY A 446 41.13 16.64 1.83
C GLY A 446 39.61 16.82 1.74
N SER A 447 39.15 17.69 0.85
CA SER A 447 37.73 17.97 0.59
C SER A 447 37.07 17.05 -0.45
N THR A 448 37.78 16.02 -0.91
CA THR A 448 37.29 15.09 -1.94
C THR A 448 37.11 13.69 -1.41
N VAL A 449 36.09 12.99 -1.88
CA VAL A 449 35.80 11.59 -1.54
C VAL A 449 35.88 10.74 -2.80
N ARG A 450 36.71 9.70 -2.75
CA ARG A 450 36.92 8.76 -3.86
C ARG A 450 36.19 7.47 -3.54
N ILE A 451 35.16 7.16 -4.33
CA ILE A 451 34.25 6.03 -4.17
C ILE A 451 34.73 4.85 -5.03
N ARG A 452 34.70 3.65 -4.45
CA ARG A 452 35.04 2.38 -5.11
C ARG A 452 33.83 1.49 -5.20
N PHE A 453 33.82 0.70 -6.26
CA PHE A 453 32.83 -0.33 -6.52
C PHE A 453 33.51 -1.70 -6.54
N ASP A 454 32.74 -2.78 -6.45
CA ASP A 454 33.18 -4.15 -6.76
C ASP A 454 33.70 -4.24 -8.20
N ASP A 455 34.29 -5.38 -8.62
CA ASP A 455 35.09 -5.72 -9.83
C ASP A 455 34.78 -5.01 -11.18
N THR A 456 34.61 -3.70 -11.13
CA THR A 456 34.16 -2.79 -12.16
C THR A 456 35.41 -2.23 -12.78
N GLN A 457 35.63 -2.54 -14.06
CA GLN A 457 36.85 -2.13 -14.74
C GLN A 457 36.74 -0.72 -15.30
N SER A 458 35.53 -0.26 -15.62
CA SER A 458 35.31 1.07 -16.20
C SER A 458 33.88 1.54 -15.96
N LEU A 459 33.75 2.81 -15.54
CA LEU A 459 32.46 3.46 -15.41
C LEU A 459 32.20 4.43 -16.57
N THR A 460 30.92 4.70 -16.85
CA THR A 460 30.49 5.70 -17.82
C THR A 460 29.22 6.40 -17.38
N SER A 461 29.03 7.63 -17.86
CA SER A 461 27.77 8.38 -17.81
C SER A 461 27.23 8.67 -19.21
N HIS A 462 27.75 7.98 -20.22
CA HIS A 462 27.49 8.25 -21.63
C HIS A 462 27.78 9.70 -22.03
N GLY A 463 28.82 10.29 -21.43
CA GLY A 463 29.25 11.67 -21.69
C GLY A 463 28.40 12.75 -21.01
N GLN A 464 27.44 12.37 -20.15
CA GLN A 464 26.60 13.31 -19.41
C GLN A 464 27.26 13.73 -18.08
N PRO A 465 26.99 14.93 -17.57
CA PRO A 465 27.35 15.30 -16.20
C PRO A 465 26.80 14.30 -15.18
N LEU A 466 27.57 13.96 -14.16
CA LEU A 466 27.10 13.10 -13.08
C LEU A 466 26.06 13.85 -12.23
N ARG A 467 25.02 13.14 -11.81
CA ARG A 467 23.91 13.68 -11.00
C ARG A 467 23.57 12.75 -9.82
N CYS A 468 22.70 13.23 -8.93
CA CYS A 468 22.22 12.52 -7.74
C CYS A 468 23.33 12.18 -6.73
N PHE A 469 24.39 12.99 -6.65
CA PHE A 469 25.38 12.91 -5.58
C PHE A 469 25.13 14.01 -4.56
N GLU A 470 25.14 13.64 -3.29
CA GLU A 470 25.10 14.57 -2.16
C GLU A 470 26.21 14.22 -1.18
N ILE A 471 26.73 15.24 -0.50
CA ILE A 471 27.86 15.12 0.43
C ILE A 471 27.59 15.94 1.69
N ALA A 472 27.94 15.38 2.84
CA ALA A 472 27.77 16.00 4.14
C ALA A 472 29.09 16.05 4.90
N GLY A 473 29.25 17.09 5.71
CA GLY A 473 30.31 17.17 6.72
C GLY A 473 29.93 16.45 8.01
N GLN A 474 30.69 16.70 9.08
CA GLN A 474 30.41 16.14 10.41
C GLN A 474 29.12 16.67 11.06
N ASP A 475 28.52 17.72 10.50
CA ASP A 475 27.23 18.28 10.90
C ASP A 475 26.02 17.48 10.39
N GLY A 476 26.24 16.52 9.49
CA GLY A 476 25.19 15.70 8.88
C GLY A 476 24.30 16.46 7.88
N GLN A 477 24.63 17.70 7.51
CA GLN A 477 23.88 18.45 6.51
C GLN A 477 24.35 18.09 5.11
N PHE A 478 23.45 17.55 4.29
CA PHE A 478 23.74 17.16 2.91
C PHE A 478 23.63 18.34 1.95
N TYR A 479 24.64 18.49 1.10
CA TYR A 479 24.71 19.45 0.00
C TYR A 479 24.82 18.70 -1.33
N LEU A 480 24.30 19.30 -2.41
CA LEU A 480 24.55 18.78 -3.76
C LEU A 480 26.04 18.75 -4.03
N ALA A 481 26.53 17.62 -4.57
CA ALA A 481 27.94 17.41 -4.83
C ALA A 481 28.23 17.41 -6.34
N HIS A 482 29.40 17.93 -6.69
CA HIS A 482 30.02 17.64 -7.97
C HIS A 482 30.63 16.24 -7.94
N ALA A 483 30.58 15.56 -9.08
CA ALA A 483 31.20 14.26 -9.22
C ALA A 483 31.81 14.07 -10.63
N ARG A 484 32.87 13.26 -10.72
CA ARG A 484 33.46 12.83 -11.99
C ARG A 484 33.99 11.40 -11.92
N ILE A 485 34.02 10.73 -13.05
CA ILE A 485 34.58 9.39 -13.19
C ILE A 485 36.10 9.48 -13.42
N GLU A 486 36.86 8.70 -12.66
CA GLU A 486 38.31 8.50 -12.86
C GLU A 486 38.60 6.99 -12.90
N GLY A 487 38.64 6.42 -14.11
CA GLY A 487 38.81 4.97 -14.31
C GLY A 487 37.58 4.19 -13.84
N SER A 488 37.74 3.41 -12.77
CA SER A 488 36.67 2.63 -12.12
C SER A 488 36.14 3.28 -10.83
N GLU A 489 36.62 4.47 -10.47
CA GLU A 489 36.20 5.19 -9.27
C GLU A 489 35.41 6.45 -9.63
N VAL A 490 34.61 6.93 -8.68
CA VAL A 490 33.96 8.24 -8.75
C VAL A 490 34.57 9.16 -7.69
N VAL A 491 34.97 10.37 -8.11
CA VAL A 491 35.47 11.41 -7.20
C VAL A 491 34.36 12.42 -6.98
N VAL A 492 33.99 12.66 -5.72
CA VAL A 492 32.88 13.49 -5.27
C VAL A 492 33.39 14.63 -4.38
N TRP A 493 32.88 15.85 -4.56
CA TRP A 493 33.23 17.01 -3.74
C TRP A 493 32.15 18.09 -3.77
N SER A 494 32.16 19.01 -2.81
CA SER A 494 31.30 20.20 -2.78
C SER A 494 32.10 21.39 -2.23
N PRO A 495 31.95 22.61 -2.79
CA PRO A 495 32.57 23.80 -2.20
C PRO A 495 32.04 24.14 -0.80
N GLU A 496 30.82 23.72 -0.48
CA GLU A 496 30.17 23.87 0.83
C GLU A 496 30.76 22.92 1.90
N VAL A 497 31.36 21.79 1.49
CA VAL A 497 31.86 20.75 2.41
C VAL A 497 33.38 20.59 2.31
N GLN A 498 34.09 21.21 3.25
CA GLN A 498 35.57 21.16 3.30
C GLN A 498 36.13 19.89 3.98
N ALA A 499 35.36 19.31 4.91
CA ALA A 499 35.73 18.11 5.66
C ALA A 499 34.60 17.06 5.53
N PRO A 500 34.58 16.30 4.42
CA PRO A 500 33.48 15.38 4.14
C PRO A 500 33.49 14.20 5.10
N ALA A 501 32.29 13.79 5.52
CA ALA A 501 32.06 12.66 6.40
C ALA A 501 31.15 11.60 5.75
N CYS A 502 30.20 12.03 4.91
CA CYS A 502 29.31 11.11 4.23
C CYS A 502 29.04 11.55 2.79
N VAL A 503 28.95 10.58 1.88
CA VAL A 503 28.45 10.74 0.51
C VAL A 503 27.26 9.81 0.34
N ARG A 504 26.21 10.29 -0.33
CA ARG A 504 25.10 9.47 -0.79
C ARG A 504 24.86 9.66 -2.28
N PHE A 505 24.41 8.59 -2.93
CA PHE A 505 24.15 8.53 -4.37
C PHE A 505 22.77 7.93 -4.65
N GLY A 506 21.95 8.63 -5.44
CA GLY A 506 20.61 8.17 -5.81
C GLY A 506 19.66 8.05 -4.62
N HIS A 507 19.79 8.91 -3.60
CA HIS A 507 19.05 8.81 -2.36
C HIS A 507 17.64 9.41 -2.45
N GLY A 508 17.42 10.42 -3.29
CA GLY A 508 16.12 11.06 -3.45
C GLY A 508 15.05 10.11 -3.98
N ALA A 509 13.80 10.29 -3.57
CA ALA A 509 12.67 9.41 -3.93
C ALA A 509 12.50 9.26 -5.44
N GLY A 510 12.62 10.36 -6.20
CA GLY A 510 12.58 10.43 -7.66
C GLY A 510 13.95 10.60 -8.33
N ASP A 511 15.06 10.28 -7.66
CA ASP A 511 16.39 10.40 -8.24
C ASP A 511 16.60 9.45 -9.43
N GLU A 512 17.16 9.98 -10.52
CA GLU A 512 17.50 9.22 -11.73
C GLU A 512 19.03 9.11 -11.91
N PRO A 513 19.74 8.29 -11.12
CA PRO A 513 21.20 8.17 -11.19
C PRO A 513 21.70 7.75 -12.59
N ASN A 514 22.87 8.24 -13.00
CA ASN A 514 23.41 8.05 -14.35
C ASN A 514 24.86 7.54 -14.41
N VAL A 515 25.27 6.75 -13.41
CA VAL A 515 26.57 6.08 -13.43
C VAL A 515 26.35 4.61 -13.77
N PHE A 516 27.03 4.12 -14.80
CA PHE A 516 26.88 2.78 -15.33
C PHE A 516 28.24 2.09 -15.42
N ASP A 517 28.26 0.76 -15.31
CA ASP A 517 29.41 0.01 -15.78
C ASP A 517 29.45 0.00 -17.31
N ALA A 518 30.62 0.30 -17.86
CA ALA A 518 30.81 0.50 -19.29
C ALA A 518 30.65 -0.79 -20.09
N ILE A 519 30.79 -1.96 -19.46
CA ILE A 519 30.73 -3.27 -20.12
C ILE A 519 29.31 -3.84 -20.06
N SER A 520 28.80 -4.09 -18.85
CA SER A 520 27.47 -4.64 -18.57
C SER A 520 26.32 -3.70 -18.94
N LYS A 521 26.59 -2.39 -18.98
CA LYS A 521 25.59 -1.32 -19.14
C LYS A 521 24.58 -1.25 -17.99
N LEU A 522 24.86 -1.93 -16.87
CA LEU A 522 24.01 -1.86 -15.68
C LEU A 522 24.35 -0.61 -14.86
N PRO A 523 23.33 0.06 -14.28
CA PRO A 523 23.56 1.20 -13.42
C PRO A 523 24.20 0.77 -12.10
N VAL A 524 25.01 1.67 -11.53
CA VAL A 524 25.50 1.56 -10.15
C VAL A 524 24.31 1.59 -9.19
N ILE A 525 24.31 0.69 -8.20
CA ILE A 525 23.29 0.67 -7.15
C ILE A 525 23.40 1.93 -6.27
N PRO A 526 22.29 2.60 -5.91
CA PRO A 526 22.28 3.67 -4.91
C PRO A 526 23.00 3.25 -3.61
N PHE A 527 23.70 4.17 -2.98
CA PHE A 527 24.47 3.88 -1.76
C PHE A 527 24.64 5.10 -0.87
N GLN A 528 25.02 4.86 0.38
CA GLN A 528 25.58 5.86 1.28
C GLN A 528 26.86 5.33 1.93
N THR A 529 27.79 6.23 2.26
CA THR A 529 29.08 5.86 2.85
C THR A 529 29.11 5.89 4.38
N CYS A 530 28.01 6.31 5.00
CA CYS A 530 27.81 6.38 6.45
C CYS A 530 26.58 5.56 6.84
N ASP A 531 26.47 5.21 8.13
CA ASP A 531 25.34 4.47 8.70
C ASP A 531 24.12 5.36 8.93
#